data_AF-A0A974UW57-F1
#
_entry.id   AF-A0A974UW57-F1
#
_cell.length_a   1.000
_cell.length_b   1.000
_cell.length_c   1.000
_cell.angle_alpha   90.00
_cell.angle_beta   90.00
_cell.angle_gamma   90.00
#
_symmetry.space_group_name_H-M   'P 1'
#
loop_
_entity.id
_entity.type
_entity.pdbx_description
1 polymer ?
#
loop_
_entity_poly.entity_id
_entity_poly.type
_entity_poly.pdbx_seq_one_letter_code
_entity_poly.pdbx_strand_id
1 'polypeptide(L)' 'MKPGSVMTVVTVQLDGGQSVVASITKDAAQELELEVGKPVTVLVKSTEVMLGVE' A
#
# COMPACT_ATOMS: atom_id res chain seq x y z
N MET A 1 22.52 -3.60 -12.74
CA MET A 1 21.70 -4.56 -11.96
C MET A 1 21.61 -4.04 -10.52
N LYS A 2 20.40 -3.86 -9.96
CA LYS A 2 20.21 -3.57 -8.52
C LYS A 2 19.88 -4.90 -7.81
N PRO A 3 20.83 -5.55 -7.11
CA PRO A 3 20.54 -6.72 -6.31
C PRO A 3 19.99 -6.26 -4.96
N GLY A 4 18.66 -6.22 -4.81
CA GLY A 4 18.01 -5.85 -3.56
C GLY A 4 16.52 -6.09 -3.58
N SER A 5 15.87 -6.15 -2.41
CA SER A 5 14.42 -6.34 -2.30
C SER A 5 13.68 -5.37 -3.22
N VAL A 6 12.92 -5.90 -4.18
CA VAL A 6 12.20 -5.11 -5.21
C VAL A 6 10.92 -4.50 -4.63
N MET A 7 10.37 -5.14 -3.60
CA MET A 7 9.14 -4.75 -2.93
C MET A 7 9.43 -3.96 -1.65
N THR A 8 8.46 -3.15 -1.26
CA THR A 8 8.34 -2.48 0.03
C THR A 8 6.91 -2.61 0.54
N VAL A 9 6.73 -2.52 1.85
CA VAL A 9 5.43 -2.55 2.50
C VAL A 9 5.08 -1.15 2.99
N VAL A 10 3.87 -0.71 2.69
CA VAL A 10 3.31 0.57 3.12
C VAL A 10 2.08 0.30 3.98
N THR A 11 2.05 0.89 5.16
CA THR A 11 0.89 0.85 6.05
C THR A 11 0.21 2.21 6.02
N VAL A 12 -1.09 2.22 5.75
CA VAL A 12 -1.93 3.42 5.70
C VAL A 12 -2.98 3.31 6.78
N GLN A 13 -3.05 4.32 7.65
CA GLN A 13 -4.15 4.45 8.60
C GLN A 13 -5.29 5.21 7.92
N LEU A 14 -6.49 4.63 7.95
CA LEU A 14 -7.71 5.27 7.48
C LEU A 14 -8.32 6.11 8.62
N ASP A 15 -9.13 7.11 8.27
CA ASP A 15 -9.79 8.01 9.23
C ASP A 15 -10.66 7.27 10.26
N GLY A 16 -11.19 6.11 9.89
CA GLY A 16 -11.97 5.23 10.77
C GLY A 16 -11.14 4.43 11.77
N GLY A 17 -9.82 4.59 11.78
CA GLY A 17 -8.87 3.88 12.66
C GLY A 17 -8.40 2.52 12.13
N GLN A 18 -8.95 2.03 11.01
CA GLN A 18 -8.48 0.80 10.36
C GLN A 18 -7.13 1.04 9.68
N SER A 19 -6.34 -0.01 9.52
CA SER A 19 -5.10 0.03 8.74
C SER A 19 -5.22 -0.82 7.48
N VAL A 20 -4.72 -0.30 6.37
CA VAL A 20 -4.52 -1.04 5.12
C VAL A 20 -3.02 -1.23 4.91
N VAL A 21 -2.63 -2.44 4.51
CA VAL A 21 -1.24 -2.78 4.19
C VAL A 21 -1.14 -3.10 2.70
N ALA A 22 -0.27 -2.38 2.00
CA ALA A 22 0.00 -2.59 0.59
C ALA A 22 1.47 -3.01 0.40
N SER A 23 1.70 -4.01 -0.46
CA SER A 23 3.02 -4.35 -0.96
C SER A 23 3.17 -3.76 -2.36
N ILE A 24 4.11 -2.84 -2.54
CA ILE A 24 4.38 -2.15 -3.82
C ILE A 24 5.86 -2.22 -4.15
N THR A 25 6.24 -1.92 -5.39
CA THR A 25 7.67 -1.84 -5.72
C THR A 25 8.32 -0.64 -5.04
N LYS A 26 9.61 -0.75 -4.72
CA LYS A 26 10.37 0.37 -4.16
C LYS A 26 10.40 1.58 -5.09
N ASP A 27 10.54 1.33 -6.39
CA ASP A 27 10.56 2.41 -7.39
C ASP A 27 9.21 3.16 -7.41
N ALA A 28 8.06 2.46 -7.33
CA ALA A 28 6.75 3.12 -7.24
C ALA A 28 6.60 3.94 -5.95
N ALA A 29 7.10 3.45 -4.81
CA ALA A 29 7.07 4.21 -3.56
C ALA A 29 7.91 5.49 -3.64
N GLN A 30 9.04 5.45 -4.35
CA GLN A 30 9.90 6.60 -4.60
C GLN A 30 9.28 7.58 -5.59
N GLU A 31 8.70 7.10 -6.70
CA GLU A 31 8.03 7.93 -7.71
C GLU A 31 6.80 8.66 -7.14
N LEU A 32 6.07 8.03 -6.22
CA LEU A 32 4.97 8.66 -5.49
C LEU A 32 5.44 9.55 -4.33
N GLU A 33 6.76 9.59 -4.07
CA GLU A 33 7.40 10.31 -2.97
C GLU A 33 6.68 10.02 -1.64
N LEU A 34 6.45 8.74 -1.34
CA LEU A 34 5.75 8.34 -0.13
C LEU A 34 6.60 8.61 1.11
N GLU A 35 5.98 9.27 2.08
CA GLU A 35 6.59 9.62 3.35
C GLU A 35 5.59 9.41 4.49
N VAL A 36 6.09 9.19 5.71
CA VAL A 36 5.23 9.03 6.88
C VAL A 36 4.44 10.31 7.12
N GLY A 37 3.11 10.16 7.26
CA GLY A 37 2.20 11.29 7.46
C GLY A 37 1.73 11.95 6.17
N LYS A 38 2.26 11.57 4.99
CA LYS A 38 1.75 12.05 3.70
C LYS A 38 0.35 11.46 3.46
N PRO A 39 -0.67 12.29 3.17
CA PRO A 39 -1.99 11.78 2.78
C PRO A 39 -1.90 10.98 1.48
N VAL A 40 -2.61 9.86 1.43
CA VAL A 40 -2.67 8.98 0.26
C VAL A 40 -4.08 8.47 0.03
N THR A 41 -4.40 8.14 -1.21
CA THR A 41 -5.65 7.45 -1.57
C THR A 41 -5.36 5.96 -1.76
N VAL A 42 -6.06 5.11 -1.01
CA VAL A 42 -6.00 3.65 -1.18
C VAL A 42 -6.96 3.23 -2.29
N LEU A 43 -6.45 2.53 -3.30
CA LEU A 43 -7.25 1.96 -4.38
C LEU A 43 -7.18 0.44 -4.30
N VAL A 44 -8.35 -0.21 -4.17
CA VAL A 44 -8.47 -1.67 -4.17
C VAL A 44 -9.09 -2.10 -5.49
N LYS A 45 -8.42 -3.02 -6.19
CA LYS A 45 -8.94 -3.56 -7.45
C LYS A 45 -10.15 -4.44 -7.17
N SER A 46 -11.25 -4.19 -7.86
CA SER A 46 -12.53 -4.87 -7.61
C SER A 46 -12.45 -6.40 -7.74
N THR A 47 -11.56 -6.92 -8.60
CA THR A 47 -11.41 -8.36 -8.84
C THR A 47 -10.63 -9.10 -7.76
N GLU A 48 -10.03 -8.39 -6.80
CA GLU A 48 -9.18 -8.97 -5.74
C GLU A 48 -9.81 -8.87 -4.35
N VAL A 49 -11.08 -8.45 -4.29
CA VAL A 49 -11.87 -8.41 -3.06
C VAL A 49 -12.52 -9.78 -2.81
N MET A 50 -12.32 -10.33 -1.61
CA MET A 50 -12.98 -11.56 -1.17
C MET A 50 -14.15 -11.22 -0.22
N LEU A 51 -15.23 -11.99 -0.31
CA LEU A 51 -16.38 -11.88 0.58
C LEU A 51 -16.36 -13.05 1.57
N GLY A 52 -16.63 -12.76 2.84
CA GLY A 52 -16.79 -13.75 3.90
C GLY A 52 -18.10 -13.50 4.65
N VAL A 53 -18.73 -14.58 5.12
CA VAL A 53 -19.87 -14.55 6.04
C VAL A 53 -19.53 -15.42 7.24
N GLU A 54 -20.11 -15.10 8.39
CA GLU A 54 -20.11 -15.99 9.58
C GLU A 54 -21.36 -16.86 9.59
#